data_AF-A0A854QM64-F1
#
_entry.id   AF-A0A854QM64-F1
#
_cell.length_a   1.000
_cell.length_b   1.000
_cell.length_c   1.000
_cell.angle_alpha   90.00
_cell.angle_beta   90.00
_cell.angle_gamma   90.00
#
_symmetry.space_group_name_H-M   'P 1'
#
loop_
_entity.id
_entity.type
_entity.pdbx_description
1 polymer ?
#
loop_
_entity_poly.entity_id
_entity_poly.type
_entity_poly.pdbx_seq_one_letter_code
_entity_poly.pdbx_strand_id
1 'polypeptide(L)'
;MEDIIATIILISAVYFFVKWLIGTKPGNTSDGGIRGVTPSMVETVHSAFPHVPVPNIVYHLSRTRSAQATSEEILERGVLPPPPPTFNIPASLIPTATPQPAPTPFSNNANNKASNVKTQSLIDRYNLSSRLPSHKGKEKAEGEPAEIDNKWEESKEKRELGLKERKERMILEARKRMLEKQAKEQATN
;
A
#
# COMPACT_ATOMS: atom_id res chain seq x y z
N MET A 1 -40.14 -13.24 44.74
CA MET A 1 -38.67 -13.02 44.75
C MET A 1 -37.99 -13.79 43.61
N GLU A 2 -38.58 -14.88 43.08
CA GLU A 2 -38.02 -15.60 41.93
C GLU A 2 -37.88 -14.75 40.64
N ASP A 3 -38.81 -13.86 40.33
CA ASP A 3 -38.74 -13.06 39.09
C ASP A 3 -37.53 -12.11 39.04
N ILE A 4 -37.10 -11.63 40.21
CA ILE A 4 -35.90 -10.78 40.33
C ILE A 4 -34.64 -11.61 40.06
N ILE A 5 -34.62 -12.86 40.50
CA ILE A 5 -33.49 -13.77 40.27
C ILE A 5 -33.41 -14.13 38.78
N ALA A 6 -34.55 -14.44 38.15
CA ALA A 6 -34.62 -14.77 36.72
C ALA A 6 -34.17 -13.60 35.83
N THR A 7 -34.58 -12.37 36.17
CA THR A 7 -34.20 -11.16 35.43
C THR A 7 -32.72 -10.82 35.56
N ILE A 8 -32.12 -10.98 36.75
CA ILE A 8 -30.68 -10.78 36.95
C ILE A 8 -29.86 -11.79 36.12
N ILE A 9 -30.29 -13.06 36.09
CA ILE A 9 -29.61 -14.10 35.28
C ILE A 9 -29.68 -13.74 33.79
N LEU A 10 -30.84 -13.33 33.29
CA LEU A 10 -31.03 -12.94 31.89
C LEU A 10 -30.14 -11.74 31.51
N ILE A 11 -30.09 -10.70 32.34
CA ILE A 11 -29.26 -9.51 32.10
C ILE A 11 -27.77 -9.87 32.13
N SER A 12 -27.35 -10.74 33.06
CA SER A 12 -25.95 -11.19 33.15
C SER A 12 -25.53 -12.00 31.91
N ALA A 13 -26.42 -12.86 31.39
CA ALA A 13 -26.17 -13.65 30.20
C ALA A 13 -26.04 -12.77 28.95
N VAL A 14 -26.93 -11.78 28.79
CA VAL A 14 -26.84 -10.80 27.69
C VAL A 14 -25.57 -9.96 27.83
N TYR A 15 -25.24 -9.49 29.04
CA TYR A 15 -24.01 -8.74 29.26
C TYR A 15 -22.77 -9.56 28.90
N PHE A 16 -22.68 -10.82 29.31
CA PHE A 16 -21.55 -11.69 28.96
C PHE A 16 -21.50 -11.97 27.45
N PHE A 17 -22.65 -12.13 26.80
CA PHE A 17 -22.72 -12.36 25.35
C PHE A 17 -22.29 -11.12 24.56
N VAL A 18 -22.70 -9.93 25.00
CA VAL A 18 -22.27 -8.63 24.45
C VAL A 18 -20.79 -8.40 24.74
N LYS A 19 -20.32 -8.66 25.97
CA LYS A 19 -18.91 -8.59 26.36
C LYS A 19 -18.04 -9.55 25.54
N TRP A 20 -18.56 -10.72 25.18
CA TRP A 20 -17.89 -11.71 24.34
C TRP A 20 -17.87 -11.27 22.86
N LEU A 21 -19.00 -10.79 22.33
CA LEU A 21 -19.10 -10.29 20.96
C LEU A 21 -18.29 -9.01 20.71
N ILE A 22 -18.11 -8.17 21.73
CA ILE A 22 -17.34 -6.92 21.64
C ILE A 22 -15.91 -7.07 22.18
N GLY A 23 -15.61 -8.13 22.94
CA GLY A 23 -14.39 -8.26 23.74
C GLY A 23 -13.29 -9.17 23.21
N THR A 24 -13.39 -9.75 22.01
CA THR A 24 -12.29 -10.57 21.47
C THR A 24 -12.00 -10.29 20.01
N LYS A 25 -11.18 -9.25 19.77
CA LYS A 25 -10.23 -9.23 18.66
C LYS A 25 -8.84 -8.88 19.19
N PRO A 26 -8.09 -9.82 19.79
CA PRO A 26 -6.64 -9.71 19.70
C PRO A 26 -6.31 -9.82 18.21
N GLY A 27 -5.96 -8.68 17.60
CA GLY A 27 -5.49 -8.65 16.22
C GLY A 27 -4.39 -9.69 16.07
N ASN A 28 -4.66 -10.69 15.23
CA ASN A 28 -3.74 -11.76 14.90
C ASN A 28 -2.57 -11.17 14.09
N THR A 29 -1.66 -10.50 14.78
CA THR A 29 -0.35 -10.07 14.28
C THR A 29 0.66 -11.18 14.55
N SER A 30 0.31 -12.39 14.11
CA SER A 30 1.29 -13.44 13.90
C SER A 30 1.75 -13.36 12.44
N ASP A 31 2.33 -12.21 12.07
CA ASP A 31 3.16 -12.15 10.88
C ASP A 31 4.54 -12.64 11.30
N GLY A 32 5.06 -13.61 10.56
CA GLY A 32 6.07 -14.53 11.03
C GLY A 32 7.33 -13.83 11.51
N GLY A 33 7.76 -14.20 12.71
CA GLY A 33 9.09 -13.89 13.19
C GLY A 33 9.18 -12.79 14.23
N ILE A 34 9.54 -13.17 15.46
CA ILE A 34 9.85 -12.26 16.57
C ILE A 34 8.65 -11.41 17.04
N ARG A 35 8.10 -11.78 18.21
CA ARG A 35 6.95 -11.09 18.83
C ARG A 35 7.19 -9.58 18.94
N GLY A 36 6.29 -8.80 18.35
CA GLY A 36 6.32 -7.33 18.46
C GLY A 36 7.20 -6.63 17.44
N VAL A 37 7.76 -7.34 16.47
CA VAL A 37 8.44 -6.76 15.30
C VAL A 37 7.58 -7.01 14.08
N THR A 38 7.16 -5.94 13.41
CA THR A 38 6.47 -6.05 12.12
C THR A 38 7.46 -5.75 10.98
N PRO A 39 7.32 -6.36 9.80
CA PRO A 39 8.15 -6.04 8.64
C PRO A 39 8.12 -4.54 8.30
N SER A 40 6.96 -3.89 8.47
CA SER A 40 6.79 -2.45 8.25
C SER A 40 7.65 -1.58 9.16
N MET A 41 7.86 -1.99 10.42
CA MET A 41 8.75 -1.26 11.34
C MET A 41 10.20 -1.36 10.89
N VAL A 42 10.62 -2.55 10.44
CA VAL A 42 11.98 -2.77 9.92
C VAL A 42 12.21 -1.96 8.66
N GLU A 43 11.25 -1.98 7.73
CA GLU A 43 11.31 -1.21 6.47
C GLU A 43 11.38 0.29 6.74
N THR A 44 10.56 0.81 7.65
CA THR A 44 10.57 2.24 8.00
C THR A 44 11.95 2.68 8.48
N VAL A 45 12.54 1.96 9.44
CA VAL A 45 13.85 2.30 9.99
C VAL A 45 14.95 2.11 8.94
N HIS A 46 14.90 1.03 8.15
CA HIS A 46 15.89 0.76 7.12
C HIS A 46 15.86 1.80 5.98
N SER A 47 14.68 2.30 5.62
CA SER A 47 14.52 3.37 4.63
C SER A 47 15.11 4.71 5.08
N ALA A 48 15.02 5.01 6.39
CA ALA A 48 15.61 6.21 6.98
C ALA A 48 17.13 6.08 7.18
N PHE A 49 17.60 4.88 7.50
CA PHE A 49 18.99 4.61 7.86
C PHE A 49 19.54 3.41 7.06
N PRO A 50 19.81 3.57 5.75
CA PRO A 50 20.31 2.48 4.91
C PRO A 50 21.72 2.01 5.29
N HIS A 51 22.48 2.83 6.01
CA HIS A 51 23.81 2.50 6.52
C HIS A 51 23.78 1.56 7.73
N VAL A 52 22.64 1.44 8.42
CA VAL A 52 22.48 0.57 9.58
C VAL A 52 22.09 -0.83 9.11
N PRO A 53 22.81 -1.89 9.54
CA PRO A 53 22.53 -3.24 9.11
C PRO A 53 21.17 -3.71 9.66
N VAL A 54 20.37 -4.32 8.77
CA VAL A 54 19.05 -4.89 9.09
C VAL A 54 19.06 -5.82 10.32
N PRO A 55 20.06 -6.71 10.51
CA PRO A 55 20.17 -7.52 11.73
C PRO A 55 20.13 -6.72 13.04
N ASN A 56 20.82 -5.58 13.09
CA ASN A 56 20.86 -4.75 14.30
C ASN A 56 19.52 -4.05 14.52
N ILE A 57 18.87 -3.61 13.43
CA ILE A 57 17.55 -3.00 13.46
C ILE A 57 16.52 -3.99 14.03
N VAL A 58 16.47 -5.21 13.49
CA VAL A 58 15.54 -6.25 13.93
C VAL A 58 15.77 -6.63 15.39
N TYR A 59 17.04 -6.74 15.81
CA TYR A 59 17.38 -7.01 17.20
C TYR A 59 16.93 -5.89 18.14
N HIS A 60 17.19 -4.63 17.79
CA HIS A 60 16.78 -3.51 18.61
C HIS A 60 15.25 -3.37 18.67
N LEU A 61 14.57 -3.52 17.53
CA LEU A 61 13.11 -3.56 17.44
C LEU A 61 12.51 -4.68 18.29
N SER A 62 13.17 -5.83 18.42
CA SER A 62 12.69 -6.90 19.29
C SER A 62 12.62 -6.51 20.76
N ARG A 63 13.45 -5.55 21.19
CA ARG A 63 13.52 -5.04 22.57
C ARG A 63 12.63 -3.81 22.77
N THR A 64 12.67 -2.85 21.84
CA THR A 64 11.94 -1.58 21.94
C THR A 64 10.49 -1.67 21.45
N ARG A 65 10.21 -2.59 20.50
CA ARG A 65 8.91 -2.77 19.83
C ARG A 65 8.36 -1.51 19.16
N SER A 66 9.25 -0.56 18.84
CA SER A 66 8.89 0.72 18.23
C SER A 66 9.97 1.14 17.25
N ALA A 67 9.54 1.43 16.02
CA ALA A 67 10.39 2.03 14.99
C ALA A 67 10.91 3.39 15.43
N GLN A 68 10.06 4.22 16.05
CA GLN A 68 10.44 5.57 16.49
C GLN A 68 11.53 5.54 17.56
N ALA A 69 11.38 4.69 18.59
CA ALA A 69 12.40 4.57 19.63
C ALA A 69 13.73 4.03 19.07
N THR A 70 13.67 3.17 18.06
CA THR A 70 14.87 2.66 17.39
C THR A 70 15.52 3.72 16.51
N SER A 71 14.73 4.54 15.82
CA SER A 71 15.24 5.69 15.07
C SER A 71 15.91 6.72 15.98
N GLU A 72 15.33 7.02 17.14
CA GLU A 72 15.92 7.96 18.10
C GLU A 72 17.26 7.45 18.62
N GLU A 73 17.35 6.17 18.98
CA GLU A 73 18.61 5.56 19.41
C GLU A 73 19.70 5.64 18.32
N ILE A 74 19.32 5.44 17.05
CA ILE A 74 20.23 5.60 15.90
C ILE A 74 20.69 7.05 15.78
N LEU A 75 19.82 8.03 16.04
CA LEU A 75 20.18 9.45 16.00
C LEU A 75 21.09 9.85 17.16
N GLU A 76 20.82 9.36 18.38
CA GLU A 76 21.62 9.67 19.56
C GLU A 76 23.01 9.02 19.53
N ARG A 77 23.10 7.75 19.14
CA ARG A 77 24.35 6.97 19.20
C ARG A 77 25.04 6.79 17.86
N GLY A 78 24.36 7.03 16.75
CA GLY A 78 24.85 6.78 15.39
C GLY A 78 24.91 5.30 14.98
N VAL A 79 24.93 4.37 15.94
CA VAL A 79 25.05 2.92 15.69
C VAL A 79 24.19 2.10 16.65
N LEU A 80 23.65 0.98 16.16
CA LEU A 80 22.92 0.00 16.97
C LEU A 80 23.84 -1.13 17.43
N PRO A 81 23.63 -1.65 18.66
CA PRO A 81 24.40 -2.78 19.18
C PRO A 81 24.24 -4.02 18.29
N PRO A 82 25.32 -4.77 18.04
CA PRO A 82 25.25 -5.98 17.23
C PRO A 82 24.42 -7.06 17.93
N PRO A 83 23.60 -7.82 17.20
CA PRO A 83 22.87 -8.94 17.76
C PRO A 83 23.83 -10.04 18.24
N PRO A 84 23.45 -10.82 19.28
CA PRO A 84 24.21 -11.99 19.69
C PRO A 84 24.21 -13.04 18.56
N PRO A 85 25.27 -13.87 18.45
CA PRO A 85 25.41 -14.83 17.35
C PRO A 85 24.33 -15.91 17.32
N THR A 86 23.58 -16.09 18.40
CA THR A 86 22.45 -17.03 18.50
C THR A 86 21.12 -16.45 17.99
N PHE A 87 21.09 -15.18 17.62
CA PHE A 87 19.86 -14.50 17.18
C PHE A 87 19.54 -14.86 15.73
N ASN A 88 18.50 -15.67 15.54
CA ASN A 88 18.04 -16.06 14.22
C ASN A 88 16.98 -15.07 13.71
N ILE A 89 17.27 -14.42 12.57
CA ILE A 89 16.38 -13.46 11.95
C ILE A 89 15.52 -14.19 10.91
N PRO A 90 14.18 -14.16 11.08
CA PRO A 90 13.28 -14.78 10.12
C PRO A 90 13.27 -14.00 8.80
N ALA A 91 13.25 -14.72 7.68
CA ALA A 91 13.34 -14.14 6.33
C ALA A 91 12.21 -13.16 5.99
N SER A 92 11.06 -13.29 6.65
CA SER A 92 9.91 -12.36 6.54
C SER A 92 10.20 -10.95 7.04
N LEU A 93 11.15 -10.77 7.96
CA LEU A 93 11.51 -9.47 8.51
C LEU A 93 12.62 -8.77 7.73
N ILE A 94 13.25 -9.46 6.78
CA ILE A 94 14.29 -8.88 5.94
C ILE A 94 13.57 -8.06 4.87
N PRO A 95 13.79 -6.73 4.80
CA PRO A 95 13.23 -5.92 3.73
C PRO A 95 13.76 -6.50 2.41
N THR A 96 12.86 -7.04 1.59
CA THR A 96 13.22 -7.32 0.20
C THR A 96 13.47 -5.96 -0.41
N ALA A 97 14.73 -5.65 -0.69
CA ALA A 97 15.08 -4.44 -1.41
C ALA A 97 14.21 -4.40 -2.67
N THR A 98 13.20 -3.53 -2.68
CA THR A 98 12.55 -3.11 -3.91
C THR A 98 13.69 -2.63 -4.78
N PRO A 99 13.93 -3.23 -5.96
CA PRO A 99 14.91 -2.66 -6.85
C PRO A 99 14.45 -1.22 -7.09
N GLN A 100 15.23 -0.28 -6.55
CA GLN A 100 15.22 1.09 -7.01
C GLN A 100 15.20 0.99 -8.54
N PRO A 101 14.26 1.62 -9.26
CA PRO A 101 14.29 1.60 -10.70
C PRO A 101 15.58 2.31 -11.11
N ALA A 102 16.66 1.54 -11.27
CA ALA A 102 17.77 1.93 -12.10
C ALA A 102 17.18 2.28 -13.46
N PRO A 103 17.64 3.35 -14.12
CA PRO A 103 17.27 3.57 -15.51
C PRO A 103 17.66 2.32 -16.29
N THR A 104 16.66 1.52 -16.65
CA THR A 104 16.87 0.27 -17.39
C THR A 104 17.46 0.63 -18.73
N PRO A 105 18.67 0.14 -19.09
CA PRO A 105 18.98 0.02 -20.51
C PRO A 105 17.97 -0.99 -21.07
N PHE A 106 17.31 -0.61 -22.17
CA PHE A 106 16.44 -1.49 -22.93
C PHE A 106 17.22 -2.76 -23.31
N SER A 107 16.99 -3.85 -22.59
CA SER A 107 17.45 -5.18 -22.99
C SER A 107 16.22 -6.03 -23.22
N ASN A 108 15.91 -6.22 -24.50
CA ASN A 108 15.11 -7.33 -24.99
C ASN A 108 15.62 -8.62 -24.35
N ASN A 109 14.85 -9.23 -23.47
CA ASN A 109 14.94 -10.66 -23.32
C ASN A 109 13.53 -11.24 -23.17
N ALA A 110 13.06 -11.75 -24.31
CA ALA A 110 11.94 -12.62 -24.40
C ALA A 110 12.24 -13.89 -23.59
N ASN A 111 11.39 -14.18 -22.60
CA ASN A 111 11.12 -15.58 -22.29
C ASN A 111 9.62 -15.83 -22.31
N ASN A 112 9.28 -16.81 -23.13
CA ASN A 112 7.96 -17.17 -23.58
C ASN A 112 7.07 -17.67 -22.43
N LYS A 113 5.94 -16.98 -22.23
CA LYS A 113 4.62 -17.65 -22.19
C LYS A 113 3.64 -16.83 -23.02
N ALA A 114 3.66 -17.11 -24.31
CA ALA A 114 2.63 -16.70 -25.24
C ALA A 114 1.30 -17.40 -24.89
N SER A 115 0.49 -16.78 -24.04
CA SER A 115 -0.94 -16.76 -24.32
C SER A 115 -1.20 -15.51 -25.12
N ASN A 116 -1.68 -15.68 -26.36
CA ASN A 116 -2.16 -14.63 -27.24
C ASN A 116 -3.34 -13.89 -26.59
N VAL A 117 -3.04 -13.04 -25.61
CA VAL A 117 -3.96 -12.05 -25.09
C VAL A 117 -3.47 -10.76 -25.70
N LYS A 118 -4.19 -10.29 -26.73
CA LYS A 118 -4.09 -8.92 -27.23
C LYS A 118 -3.89 -8.03 -26.00
N THR A 119 -2.78 -7.31 -25.91
CA THR A 119 -2.47 -6.46 -24.77
C THR A 119 -3.61 -5.45 -24.61
N GLN A 120 -4.60 -5.78 -23.79
CA GLN A 120 -5.81 -4.99 -23.64
C GLN A 120 -5.39 -3.62 -23.13
N SER A 121 -5.76 -2.56 -23.86
CA SER A 121 -5.36 -1.22 -23.48
C SER A 121 -5.97 -0.87 -22.12
N LEU A 122 -5.31 0.02 -21.36
CA LEU A 122 -5.89 0.48 -20.10
C LEU A 122 -7.26 1.16 -20.33
N ILE A 123 -7.47 1.74 -21.51
CA ILE A 123 -8.75 2.31 -21.92
C ILE A 123 -9.81 1.22 -21.99
N ASP A 124 -9.50 0.07 -22.60
CA ASP A 124 -10.42 -1.06 -22.70
C ASP A 124 -10.64 -1.76 -21.35
N ARG A 125 -9.60 -1.83 -20.50
CA ARG A 125 -9.69 -2.46 -19.18
C ARG A 125 -10.61 -1.68 -18.24
N TYR A 126 -10.59 -0.36 -18.34
CA TYR A 126 -11.39 0.54 -17.51
C TYR A 126 -12.63 1.09 -18.25
N ASN A 127 -12.98 0.54 -19.42
CA ASN A 127 -14.12 0.98 -20.24
C ASN A 127 -14.16 2.50 -20.49
N LEU A 128 -12.99 3.11 -20.70
CA LEU A 128 -12.84 4.57 -20.89
C LEU A 128 -13.05 5.02 -22.34
N SER A 129 -13.43 4.12 -23.24
CA SER A 129 -13.61 4.38 -24.67
C SER A 129 -14.61 5.51 -24.96
N SER A 130 -15.68 5.63 -24.17
CA SER A 130 -16.69 6.69 -24.30
C SER A 130 -16.20 8.07 -23.89
N ARG A 131 -15.14 8.15 -23.07
CA ARG A 131 -14.54 9.41 -22.59
C ARG A 131 -13.44 9.94 -23.52
N LEU A 132 -13.11 9.22 -24.59
CA LEU A 132 -12.19 9.72 -25.60
C LEU A 132 -12.91 10.71 -26.52
N PRO A 133 -12.28 11.84 -26.89
CA PRO A 133 -12.80 12.69 -27.94
C PRO A 133 -12.75 11.92 -29.26
N SER A 134 -13.89 11.38 -29.69
CA SER A 134 -14.00 10.68 -30.96
C SER A 134 -13.72 11.68 -32.08
N HIS A 135 -12.82 11.35 -33.01
CA HIS A 135 -12.30 12.25 -34.05
C HIS A 135 -13.34 12.61 -35.14
N LYS A 136 -14.63 12.40 -34.87
CA LYS A 136 -15.74 12.68 -35.78
C LYS A 136 -16.99 13.03 -35.00
N GLY A 137 -17.25 14.32 -34.87
CA GLY A 137 -18.51 14.84 -34.35
C GLY A 137 -18.31 15.64 -33.06
N LYS A 138 -18.55 16.95 -33.17
CA LYS A 138 -18.73 17.86 -32.06
C LYS A 138 -19.89 17.37 -31.19
N GLU A 139 -19.63 16.66 -30.11
CA GLU A 139 -20.59 16.58 -28.99
C GLU A 139 -19.82 16.76 -27.70
N LYS A 140 -20.09 17.91 -27.08
CA LYS A 140 -19.88 18.27 -25.67
C LYS A 140 -18.75 17.52 -24.95
N ALA A 141 -17.59 18.17 -24.89
CA ALA A 141 -16.73 18.11 -23.72
C ALA A 141 -17.49 18.70 -22.52
N GLU A 142 -18.50 17.99 -22.01
CA GLU A 142 -19.14 18.31 -20.74
C GLU A 142 -18.29 17.69 -19.64
N GLY A 143 -17.59 18.57 -18.94
CA GLY A 143 -16.65 18.25 -17.88
C GLY A 143 -15.43 19.14 -17.99
N GLU A 144 -15.62 20.45 -17.75
CA GLU A 144 -14.52 21.27 -17.26
C GLU A 144 -13.78 20.54 -16.13
N PRO A 145 -12.46 20.72 -16.01
CA PRO A 145 -11.66 19.98 -15.05
C PRO A 145 -12.08 20.39 -13.65
N ALA A 146 -12.94 19.60 -13.02
CA ALA A 146 -13.12 19.69 -11.58
C ALA A 146 -11.73 19.53 -10.97
N GLU A 147 -11.26 20.59 -10.30
CA GLU A 147 -10.14 20.51 -9.38
C GLU A 147 -10.47 19.37 -8.42
N ILE A 148 -9.77 18.25 -8.57
CA ILE A 148 -9.93 17.16 -7.63
C ILE A 148 -9.20 17.65 -6.40
N ASP A 149 -9.96 18.21 -5.46
CA ASP A 149 -9.44 18.54 -4.15
C ASP A 149 -8.67 17.33 -3.63
N ASN A 150 -7.40 17.54 -3.30
CA ASN A 150 -6.53 16.51 -2.74
C ASN A 150 -6.95 16.09 -1.31
N LYS A 151 -8.16 16.49 -0.90
CA LYS A 151 -8.78 16.12 0.37
C LYS A 151 -9.07 14.61 0.36
N TRP A 152 -8.65 13.94 1.43
CA TRP A 152 -9.00 12.55 1.65
C TRP A 152 -10.46 12.48 2.09
N GLU A 153 -11.29 11.81 1.30
CA GLU A 153 -12.70 11.57 1.65
C GLU A 153 -12.82 10.83 2.98
N GLU A 154 -13.79 11.22 3.82
CA GLU A 154 -13.99 10.65 5.17
C GLU A 154 -14.63 9.25 5.14
N SER A 155 -15.47 8.97 4.14
CA SER A 155 -16.08 7.66 3.94
C SER A 155 -15.24 6.77 3.03
N LYS A 156 -15.18 5.47 3.36
CA LYS A 156 -14.50 4.45 2.56
C LYS A 156 -15.03 4.40 1.12
N GLU A 157 -16.34 4.45 0.95
CA GLU A 157 -16.99 4.37 -0.38
C GLU A 157 -16.62 5.58 -1.24
N LYS A 158 -16.70 6.79 -0.67
CA LYS A 158 -16.32 8.03 -1.36
C LYS A 158 -14.84 8.03 -1.74
N ARG A 159 -13.98 7.51 -0.86
CA ARG A 159 -12.54 7.39 -1.12
C ARG A 159 -12.25 6.41 -2.26
N GLU A 160 -12.93 5.28 -2.29
CA GLU A 160 -12.79 4.31 -3.38
C GLU A 160 -13.23 4.89 -4.72
N LEU A 161 -14.35 5.63 -4.75
CA LEU A 161 -14.82 6.33 -5.94
C LEU A 161 -13.82 7.40 -6.40
N GLY A 162 -13.34 8.24 -5.49
CA GLY A 162 -12.35 9.27 -5.82
C GLY A 162 -11.03 8.69 -6.34
N LEU A 163 -10.57 7.56 -5.79
CA LEU A 163 -9.39 6.87 -6.30
C LEU A 163 -9.60 6.28 -7.70
N LYS A 164 -10.79 5.77 -8.00
CA LYS A 164 -11.13 5.28 -9.35
C LYS A 164 -11.11 6.45 -10.33
N GLU A 165 -11.79 7.55 -10.02
CA GLU A 165 -11.83 8.73 -10.87
C GLU A 165 -10.44 9.32 -11.16
N ARG A 166 -9.59 9.45 -10.13
CA ARG A 166 -8.19 9.89 -10.29
C ARG A 166 -7.40 8.97 -11.23
N LYS A 167 -7.59 7.65 -11.14
CA LYS A 167 -6.93 6.67 -12.03
C LYS A 167 -7.40 6.82 -13.47
N GLU A 168 -8.70 6.94 -13.68
CA GLU A 168 -9.30 7.12 -15.01
C GLU A 168 -8.79 8.40 -15.68
N ARG A 169 -8.72 9.51 -14.93
CA ARG A 169 -8.15 10.77 -15.40
C ARG A 169 -6.68 10.62 -15.81
N MET A 170 -5.87 9.98 -14.95
CA MET A 170 -4.45 9.75 -15.23
C MET A 170 -4.26 8.94 -16.54
N ILE A 171 -5.11 7.94 -16.79
CA ILE A 171 -5.05 7.13 -18.01
C ILE A 171 -5.32 7.99 -19.25
N LEU A 172 -6.34 8.87 -19.19
CA LEU A 172 -6.68 9.77 -20.29
C LEU A 172 -5.58 10.81 -20.55
N GLU A 173 -5.05 11.43 -19.50
CA GLU A 173 -3.95 12.41 -19.60
C GLU A 173 -2.67 11.75 -20.15
N ALA A 174 -2.34 10.54 -19.68
CA ALA A 174 -1.21 9.78 -20.19
C ALA A 174 -1.36 9.46 -21.68
N ARG A 175 -2.58 9.09 -22.12
CA ARG A 175 -2.86 8.85 -23.54
C ARG A 175 -2.69 10.12 -24.38
N LYS A 176 -3.20 11.25 -23.90
CA LYS A 176 -3.03 12.56 -24.57
C LYS A 176 -1.55 12.92 -24.70
N ARG A 177 -0.80 12.83 -23.59
CA ARG A 177 0.65 13.11 -23.58
C ARG A 177 1.43 12.18 -24.50
N MET A 178 1.05 10.91 -24.59
CA MET A 178 1.67 9.94 -25.48
C MET A 178 1.44 10.30 -26.96
N LEU A 179 0.21 10.68 -27.33
CA LEU A 179 -0.12 11.13 -28.69
C LEU A 179 0.63 12.42 -29.07
N GLU A 180 0.72 13.39 -28.16
CA GLU A 180 1.47 14.63 -28.38
C GLU A 180 2.97 14.37 -28.59
N LYS A 181 3.56 13.44 -27.84
CA LYS A 181 4.96 13.03 -28.03
C LYS A 181 5.18 12.37 -29.39
N GLN A 182 4.30 11.44 -29.78
CA GLN A 182 4.37 10.78 -31.09
C GLN A 182 4.26 11.78 -32.24
N ALA A 183 3.35 12.75 -32.15
CA ALA A 183 3.20 13.80 -33.16
C ALA A 183 4.45 14.69 -33.26
N LYS A 184 5.08 15.03 -32.12
CA LYS A 184 6.33 15.80 -32.10
C LYS A 184 7.50 15.02 -32.72
N GLU A 185 7.66 13.74 -32.35
CA GLU A 185 8.71 12.87 -32.91
C GLU A 185 8.58 12.68 -34.43
N GLN A 186 7.34 12.61 -34.93
CA GLN A 186 7.05 12.56 -36.37
C GLN A 186 7.31 13.88 -37.09
N ALA A 187 7.18 15.02 -36.42
CA ALA A 187 7.45 16.34 -37.00
C ALA A 187 8.93 16.73 -36.96
N THR A 188 9.74 16.09 -36.12
CA THR A 188 11.19 16.32 -36.00
C THR A 188 12.03 15.40 -36.88
N ASN A 189 11.43 14.42 -37.54
CA ASN A 189 12.05 13.60 -38.60
C ASN A 189 11.58 14.09 -39.97
#